data_AF-A0A7J5EGH3-F1
#
_entry.id   AF-A0A7J5EGH3-F1
#
_cell.length_a   1.000
_cell.length_b   1.000
_cell.length_c   1.000
_cell.angle_alpha   90.00
_cell.angle_beta   90.00
_cell.angle_gamma   90.00
#
_symmetry.space_group_name_H-M   'P 1'
#
loop_
_entity.id
_entity.type
_entity.pdbx_description
1 polymer ?
#
loop_
_entity_poly.entity_id
_entity_poly.type
_entity_poly.pdbx_seq_one_letter_code
_entity_poly.pdbx_strand_id
1 'polypeptide(L)' 'MVLGKVIGTLVASRKEPTLEGVKLLVVRACDVDGNPAGGTVIAVDAVGAGLGEVVLY' A
#
# COMPACT_ATOMS: atom_id res chain seq x y z
N MET A 1 4.93 12.69 0.03
CA MET A 1 5.28 11.47 0.80
C MET A 1 4.50 11.50 2.09
N VAL A 2 3.77 10.44 2.40
CA VAL A 2 2.91 10.31 3.59
C VAL A 2 3.21 8.99 4.30
N LEU A 3 3.10 8.95 5.64
CA LEU A 3 3.18 7.71 6.41
C LEU A 3 1.91 6.88 6.20
N GLY A 4 2.06 5.59 5.93
CA GLY A 4 0.95 4.67 5.84
C GLY A 4 1.27 3.30 6.38
N LYS A 5 0.24 2.60 6.83
CA LYS A 5 0.32 1.20 7.24
C LYS A 5 -0.25 0.31 6.14
N VAL A 6 0.48 -0.72 5.77
CA VAL A 6 -0.02 -1.74 4.84
C VAL A 6 -1.10 -2.57 5.55
N ILE A 7 -2.33 -2.50 5.05
CA ILE A 7 -3.49 -3.19 5.66
C ILE A 7 -4.01 -4.34 4.80
N GLY A 8 -3.46 -4.54 3.61
CA GLY A 8 -3.87 -5.64 2.74
C GLY A 8 -3.16 -5.65 1.39
N THR A 9 -3.57 -6.58 0.54
CA THR A 9 -3.12 -6.71 -0.85
C THR A 9 -4.33 -6.67 -1.77
N LEU A 10 -4.21 -5.99 -2.91
CA LEU A 10 -5.24 -5.95 -3.94
C LEU A 10 -4.82 -6.85 -5.11
N VAL A 11 -5.77 -7.65 -5.60
CA VAL A 11 -5.59 -8.48 -6.80
C VAL A 11 -6.57 -8.01 -7.87
N ALA A 12 -6.08 -7.80 -9.09
CA ALA A 12 -6.89 -7.45 -10.24
C ALA A 12 -6.48 -8.32 -11.43
N SER A 13 -7.43 -9.06 -12.01
CA SER A 13 -7.17 -9.93 -13.18
C SER A 13 -7.18 -9.16 -14.50
N ARG A 14 -7.91 -8.04 -14.57
CA ARG A 14 -7.88 -7.08 -15.67
C ARG A 14 -7.34 -5.75 -15.17
N LYS A 15 -6.23 -5.32 -15.75
CA LYS A 15 -5.52 -4.08 -15.42
C LYS A 15 -4.76 -3.62 -16.66
N GLU A 16 -4.21 -2.41 -16.60
CA GLU A 16 -3.33 -1.91 -17.65
C GLU A 16 -2.05 -2.77 -17.71
N PRO A 17 -1.55 -3.16 -18.91
CA PRO A 17 -0.40 -4.07 -19.04
C PRO A 17 0.87 -3.68 -18.28
N THR A 18 1.14 -2.39 -18.07
CA THR A 18 2.30 -1.92 -17.28
C THR A 18 2.20 -2.26 -15.80
N LEU A 19 1.01 -2.63 -15.31
CA LEU A 19 0.77 -3.09 -13.93
C LEU A 19 0.82 -4.61 -13.80
N GLU A 20 1.18 -5.35 -14.84
CA GLU A 20 1.43 -6.78 -14.75
C GLU A 20 2.71 -7.07 -13.95
N GLY A 21 2.71 -8.15 -13.16
CA GLY A 21 3.86 -8.55 -12.35
C GLY A 21 4.15 -7.71 -11.10
N VAL A 22 3.50 -6.55 -10.93
CA VAL A 22 3.66 -5.73 -9.71
C VAL A 22 2.64 -6.08 -8.63
N LYS A 23 3.07 -5.99 -7.38
CA LYS A 23 2.23 -6.24 -6.20
C LYS A 23 1.53 -4.94 -5.80
N LEU A 24 0.20 -4.99 -5.69
CA LEU A 24 -0.63 -3.84 -5.29
C LEU A 24 -0.98 -3.97 -3.81
N LEU A 25 -0.65 -2.95 -3.03
CA LEU A 25 -0.89 -2.91 -1.59
C LEU A 25 -2.04 -1.96 -1.28
N VAL A 26 -2.87 -2.37 -0.33
CA VAL A 26 -3.85 -1.48 0.31
C VAL A 26 -3.15 -0.81 1.48
N VAL A 27 -2.97 0.51 1.38
CA VAL A 27 -2.26 1.30 2.38
C VAL A 27 -3.21 2.32 2.97
N ARG A 28 -3.27 2.39 4.30
CA ARG A 28 -4.04 3.43 4.99
C ARG A 28 -3.06 4.43 5.59
N ALA A 29 -3.31 5.73 5.40
CA ALA A 29 -2.51 6.75 6.08
C ALA A 29 -2.48 6.48 7.59
N CYS A 30 -1.38 6.84 8.26
CA CYS A 30 -1.25 6.71 9.70
C CYS A 30 -0.59 7.95 10.31
N ASP A 31 -0.78 8.11 11.62
CA ASP A 31 -0.05 9.09 12.41
C ASP A 31 1.40 8.66 12.66
N VAL A 32 2.15 9.49 13.38
CA VAL A 32 3.56 9.25 13.71
C VAL A 32 3.78 8.02 14.60
N ASP A 33 2.74 7.55 15.29
CA ASP A 33 2.76 6.36 16.14
C ASP A 33 2.37 5.09 15.34
N GLY A 34 2.06 5.23 14.05
CA GLY A 34 1.67 4.12 13.17
C GLY A 34 0.21 3.68 13.34
N ASN A 35 -0.62 4.48 14.01
CA ASN A 35 -2.05 4.20 14.12
C ASN A 35 -2.75 4.61 12.81
N PRO A 36 -3.53 3.71 12.18
CA PRO A 36 -4.22 4.03 10.93
C PRO A 36 -5.21 5.18 11.13
N ALA A 37 -4.99 6.28 10.42
CA ALA A 37 -5.77 7.49 10.49
C ALA A 37 -5.91 8.10 9.09
N GLY A 38 -7.14 8.42 8.68
CA GLY A 38 -7.41 8.99 7.37
C GLY A 38 -7.69 7.95 6.28
N GLY A 39 -7.41 8.35 5.04
CA GLY A 39 -7.82 7.68 3.81
C GLY A 39 -7.01 6.43 3.46
N THR A 40 -7.60 5.61 2.61
CA THR A 40 -6.99 4.40 2.05
C THR A 40 -6.62 4.65 0.60
N VAL A 41 -5.42 4.23 0.19
CA VAL A 41 -4.92 4.29 -1.18
C VAL A 41 -4.41 2.93 -1.63
N ILE A 42 -4.27 2.76 -2.94
CA ILE A 42 -3.60 1.61 -3.55
C ILE A 42 -2.22 2.05 -4.00
N ALA A 43 -1.19 1.37 -3.52
CA ALA A 43 0.21 1.64 -3.86
C ALA A 43 0.83 0.43 -4.56
N VAL A 44 1.80 0.69 -5.45
CA VAL A 44 2.67 -0.35 -6.01
C VAL A 44 3.80 -0.61 -5.02
N ASP A 45 4.06 -1.89 -4.73
CA ASP A 45 5.18 -2.29 -3.89
C ASP A 45 6.48 -2.31 -4.69
N ALA A 46 7.40 -1.40 -4.37
CA ALA A 46 8.71 -1.30 -4.99
C ALA A 46 9.86 -1.81 -4.09
N VAL A 47 9.59 -2.06 -2.80
CA VAL A 47 10.63 -2.37 -1.79
C VAL A 47 10.41 -3.70 -1.09
N GLY A 48 9.30 -4.38 -1.35
CA GLY A 48 8.96 -5.67 -0.74
C GLY A 48 8.21 -5.53 0.59
N ALA A 49 7.33 -4.52 0.71
CA ALA A 49 6.61 -4.26 1.95
C ALA A 49 5.56 -5.35 2.29
N GLY A 50 5.47 -5.65 3.58
CA GLY A 50 4.60 -6.66 4.19
C GLY A 50 3.36 -6.10 4.87
N LEU A 51 2.42 -6.99 5.22
CA LEU A 51 1.24 -6.63 5.98
C LEU A 51 1.62 -6.11 7.36
N GLY A 52 1.06 -4.97 7.76
CA GLY A 52 1.28 -4.34 9.06
C GLY A 52 2.50 -3.44 9.15
N GLU A 53 3.36 -3.43 8.12
CA GLU A 53 4.52 -2.53 8.07
C GLU A 53 4.07 -1.07 7.85
N VAL A 54 4.85 -0.14 8.42
CA VAL A 54 4.69 1.30 8.21
C VAL A 54 5.67 1.73 7.13
N VAL A 55 5.16 2.40 6.10
CA VAL A 55 5.88 2.77 4.87
C VAL A 55 5.69 4.25 4.54
N LEU A 56 6.60 4.78 3.72
CA LEU A 56 6.40 6.05 3.01
C LEU A 56 5.93 5.76 1.59
N TYR A 57 4.86 6.42 1.15
CA TYR A 57 4.33 6.35 -0.21
C TYR A 57 3.98 7.74 -0.76
#